data_AF-A0A965XV94-F1
#
_entry.id   AF-A0A965XV94-F1
#
_cell.length_a   1.000
_cell.length_b   1.000
_cell.length_c   1.000
_cell.angle_alpha   90.00
_cell.angle_beta   90.00
_cell.angle_gamma   90.00
#
_symmetry.space_group_name_H-M   'P 1'
#
loop_
_entity.id
_entity.type
_entity.pdbx_description
1 polymer ?
#
loop_
_entity_poly.entity_id
_entity_poly.type
_entity_poly.pdbx_seq_one_letter_code
_entity_poly.pdbx_strand_id
1 'polypeptide(L)'
;MVSNIVAKDISEVYRTPVLQQTAFWSKVKNRQGLSSIALNFKANKNHLVTNGTADDSYIESDLLILIKQIDSVHSIAYLPYG
;
A
#
# COMPACT_ATOMS: atom_id res chain seq x y z
N MET A 1 -16.39 -0.94 -3.21
CA MET A 1 -15.56 -2.10 -3.59
C MET A 1 -14.19 -1.60 -4.04
N VAL A 2 -13.10 -2.32 -3.71
CA VAL A 2 -11.74 -2.04 -4.23
C VAL A 2 -11.61 -2.66 -5.61
N SER A 3 -10.97 -1.94 -6.53
CA SER A 3 -10.85 -2.30 -7.95
C SER A 3 -9.52 -1.80 -8.52
N ASN A 4 -9.16 -2.31 -9.69
CA ASN A 4 -8.00 -1.87 -10.46
C ASN A 4 -6.69 -1.89 -9.65
N ILE A 5 -6.42 -3.03 -9.01
CA ILE A 5 -5.21 -3.26 -8.23
C ILE A 5 -4.07 -3.51 -9.23
N VAL A 6 -3.11 -2.59 -9.27
CA VAL A 6 -2.01 -2.63 -10.24
C VAL A 6 -0.69 -2.50 -9.49
N ALA A 7 0.25 -3.41 -9.76
CA ALA A 7 1.60 -3.31 -9.23
C ALA A 7 2.35 -2.16 -9.88
N LYS A 8 3.16 -1.46 -9.08
CA LYS A 8 3.98 -0.34 -9.52
C LYS A 8 5.36 -0.38 -8.89
N ASP A 9 6.26 0.45 -9.41
CA ASP A 9 7.60 0.53 -8.84
C ASP A 9 7.57 1.19 -7.46
N ILE A 10 8.44 0.74 -6.56
CA ILE A 10 8.55 1.29 -5.19
C ILE A 10 8.88 2.79 -5.22
N SER A 11 9.63 3.26 -6.21
CA SER A 11 9.96 4.68 -6.38
C SER A 11 8.77 5.55 -6.76
N GLU A 12 7.67 4.95 -7.23
CA GLU A 12 6.43 5.63 -7.63
C GLU A 12 5.40 5.72 -6.51
N VAL A 13 5.69 5.20 -5.31
CA VAL A 13 4.83 5.37 -4.13
C VAL A 13 4.64 6.86 -3.81
N TYR A 14 3.40 7.26 -3.54
CA TYR A 14 2.99 8.63 -3.30
C TYR A 14 3.84 9.29 -2.23
N ARG A 15 4.08 10.59 -2.40
CA ARG A 15 4.75 11.39 -1.38
C ARG A 15 3.81 11.56 -0.21
N THR A 16 4.18 10.95 0.91
CA THR A 16 3.48 11.02 2.18
C THR A 16 4.44 11.46 3.29
N PRO A 17 3.99 12.26 4.27
CA PRO A 17 4.80 12.56 5.45
C PRO A 17 5.01 11.33 6.35
N VAL A 18 4.25 10.25 6.14
CA VAL A 18 4.37 9.01 6.91
C VAL A 18 5.59 8.23 6.42
N LEU A 19 6.68 8.36 7.17
CA LEU A 19 8.01 7.85 6.80
C LEU A 19 7.98 6.37 6.40
N GLN A 20 7.18 5.56 7.11
CA GLN A 20 7.06 4.11 6.86
C GLN A 20 6.42 3.76 5.51
N GLN A 21 5.67 4.67 4.91
CA GLN A 21 5.01 4.53 3.62
C GLN A 21 5.82 5.15 2.47
N THR A 22 7.08 5.52 2.71
CA THR A 22 7.92 6.14 1.67
C THR A 22 8.73 5.12 0.89
N ALA A 23 8.99 5.44 -0.38
CA ALA A 23 9.94 4.71 -1.23
C ALA A 23 11.34 4.59 -0.58
N PHE A 24 11.79 5.63 0.12
CA PHE A 24 13.05 5.62 0.85
C PHE A 24 13.07 4.53 1.92
N TRP A 25 12.03 4.46 2.76
CA TRP A 25 11.96 3.47 3.82
C TRP A 25 11.85 2.04 3.28
N SER A 26 11.11 1.85 2.19
CA SER A 26 11.08 0.57 1.50
C SER A 26 12.47 0.13 1.02
N LYS A 27 13.27 1.05 0.46
CA LYS A 27 14.68 0.76 0.09
C LYS A 27 15.55 0.41 1.30
N VAL A 28 15.35 1.09 2.44
CA VAL A 28 16.05 0.76 3.69
C VAL A 28 15.67 -0.64 4.17
N LYS A 29 14.39 -0.99 4.14
CA LYS A 29 13.89 -2.31 4.56
C LYS A 29 14.31 -3.44 3.62
N ASN A 30 14.43 -3.16 2.32
CA ASN A 30 15.02 -4.08 1.35
C ASN A 30 16.45 -4.47 1.73
N ARG A 31 17.28 -3.49 2.10
CA ARG A 31 18.65 -3.74 2.59
C ARG A 31 18.69 -4.50 3.92
N GLN A 32 17.59 -4.54 4.67
CA GLN A 32 17.45 -5.32 5.91
C GLN A 32 16.86 -6.73 5.68
N GLY A 33 16.72 -7.15 4.41
CA GLY A 33 16.20 -8.48 4.05
C GLY A 33 14.68 -8.57 3.99
N LEU A 34 13.96 -7.44 3.97
CA LEU A 34 12.52 -7.44 3.74
C LEU A 34 12.21 -7.10 2.30
N SER A 35 11.36 -7.90 1.65
CA SER A 35 10.83 -7.53 0.34
C SER A 35 9.75 -6.45 0.48
N SER A 36 9.49 -5.70 -0.58
CA SER A 36 8.44 -4.69 -0.59
C SER A 36 7.63 -4.77 -1.88
N ILE A 37 6.32 -4.55 -1.78
CA ILE A 37 5.40 -4.47 -2.91
C ILE A 37 4.68 -3.12 -2.83
N ALA A 38 4.66 -2.39 -3.93
CA ALA A 38 3.86 -1.19 -4.09
C ALA A 38 2.71 -1.45 -5.08
N LEU A 39 1.50 -1.07 -4.69
CA LEU A 39 0.30 -1.22 -5.50
C LEU A 39 -0.43 0.13 -5.59
N ASN A 40 -1.06 0.40 -6.72
CA ASN A 40 -2.12 1.39 -6.84
C ASN A 40 -3.47 0.65 -6.79
N PHE A 41 -4.47 1.25 -6.16
CA PHE A 41 -5.85 0.77 -6.21
C PHE A 41 -6.86 1.92 -6.34
N LYS A 42 -8.03 1.57 -6.88
CA LYS A 42 -9.22 2.44 -6.89
C LYS A 42 -10.26 1.92 -5.93
N ALA A 43 -10.86 2.81 -5.14
CA ALA A 43 -11.96 2.47 -4.25
C ALA A 43 -13.11 3.47 -4.38
N ASN A 44 -14.32 2.96 -4.54
CA ASN A 44 -15.53 3.80 -4.58
C ASN A 44 -15.84 4.35 -3.17
N LYS A 45 -16.01 5.67 -3.06
CA LYS A 45 -16.21 6.36 -1.77
C LYS A 45 -17.44 5.93 -1.01
N ASN A 46 -18.53 5.58 -1.71
CA ASN A 46 -19.79 5.14 -1.08
C ASN A 46 -19.62 3.86 -0.26
N HIS A 47 -18.57 3.08 -0.52
CA HIS A 47 -18.24 1.88 0.26
C HIS A 47 -17.21 2.12 1.37
N LEU A 48 -16.58 3.30 1.43
CA LEU A 48 -15.56 3.63 2.41
C LEU A 48 -16.10 4.53 3.54
N VAL A 49 -17.13 5.33 3.25
CA VAL A 49 -17.71 6.29 4.20
C VAL A 49 -19.18 5.95 4.41
N THR A 50 -19.57 5.61 5.64
CA THR A 50 -20.93 5.20 5.99
C THR A 50 -21.93 6.35 6.09
N ASN A 51 -21.46 7.59 6.30
CA ASN A 51 -22.30 8.77 6.55
C ASN A 51 -22.07 9.92 5.55
N GLY A 52 -21.56 9.63 4.36
CA GLY A 52 -21.35 10.62 3.30
C GLY A 52 -22.58 10.81 2.42
N THR A 53 -22.76 12.01 1.86
CA THR A 53 -23.62 12.20 0.69
C THR A 53 -23.19 11.23 -0.41
N ALA A 54 -24.13 10.53 -1.05
CA ALA A 54 -23.84 9.62 -2.16
C ALA A 54 -23.02 10.36 -3.23
N ASP A 55 -21.73 10.04 -3.30
CA ASP A 55 -20.76 10.61 -4.21
C ASP A 55 -20.10 9.42 -4.91
N ASP A 56 -20.47 9.21 -6.18
CA ASP A 56 -19.99 8.07 -6.98
C ASP A 56 -18.55 8.23 -7.47
N SER A 57 -17.79 9.11 -6.84
CA SER A 57 -16.38 9.30 -7.11
C SER A 57 -15.51 8.18 -6.53
N TYR A 58 -14.37 7.98 -7.20
CA TYR A 58 -13.36 7.01 -6.82
C TYR A 58 -12.18 7.72 -6.17
N ILE A 59 -11.60 7.07 -5.16
CA ILE A 59 -10.30 7.43 -4.61
C ILE A 59 -9.26 6.53 -5.27
N GLU A 60 -8.22 7.15 -5.81
CA GLU A 60 -6.98 6.48 -6.19
C GLU A 60 -5.99 6.61 -5.04
N SER A 61 -5.46 5.49 -4.58
CA SER A 61 -4.49 5.48 -3.49
C SER A 61 -3.46 4.38 -3.69
N ASP A 62 -2.40 4.47 -2.90
CA ASP A 62 -1.33 3.49 -2.88
C ASP A 62 -1.41 2.57 -1.69
N LEU A 63 -0.90 1.36 -1.88
CA LEU A 63 -0.64 0.42 -0.82
C LEU A 63 0.83 -0.02 -0.89
N LEU A 64 1.56 0.18 0.21
CA LEU A 64 2.88 -0.39 0.40
C LEU A 64 2.76 -1.59 1.34
N ILE A 65 3.37 -2.71 0.95
CA ILE A 65 3.41 -3.94 1.75
C ILE A 65 4.87 -4.32 1.97
N LEU A 66 5.25 -4.55 3.22
CA LEU A 66 6.56 -5.10 3.58
C LEU A 66 6.41 -6.59 3.87
N ILE A 67 7.21 -7.42 3.22
CA ILE A 67 7.14 -8.88 3.35
C ILE A 67 8.44 -9.40 3.94
N LYS A 68 8.33 -10.20 5.00
CA LYS A 68 9.44 -10.96 5.57
C LYS A 68 9.12 -12.44 5.51
N GLN A 69 9.95 -13.19 4.79
CA GLN A 69 9.90 -14.64 4.81
C GLN A 69 10.41 -15.16 6.16
N ILE A 70 9.66 -16.05 6.80
CA ILE A 70 10.05 -16.69 8.07
C ILE A 70 10.76 -18.01 7.77
N ASP A 71 10.20 -18.79 6.86
CA ASP A 71 10.73 -20.07 6.39
C ASP A 71 10.30 -20.33 4.94
N SER A 72 10.49 -21.55 4.44
CA SER A 72 10.21 -21.91 3.05
C SER A 72 8.73 -21.78 2.64
N VAL A 73 7.78 -21.74 3.57
CA VAL A 73 6.34 -21.74 3.27
C VAL A 73 5.55 -20.66 4.00
N HIS A 74 6.15 -19.97 4.98
CA HIS A 74 5.50 -18.92 5.76
C HIS A 74 6.15 -17.55 5.57
N SER A 75 5.30 -16.52 5.53
CA SER A 75 5.72 -15.12 5.45
C SER A 75 4.82 -14.24 6.31
N ILE A 76 5.39 -13.15 6.83
CA ILE A 76 4.64 -12.05 7.46
C ILE A 76 4.58 -10.91 6.45
N ALA A 77 3.37 -10.43 6.20
CA ALA A 77 3.12 -9.19 5.48
C ALA A 77 2.70 -8.10 6.48
N TYR A 78 3.39 -6.97 6.44
CA TYR A 78 3.08 -5.79 7.24
C TYR A 78 2.67 -4.64 6.32
N LEU A 79 1.51 -4.06 6.63
CA LEU A 79 0.97 -2.89 5.95
C LEU A 79 1.18 -1.69 6.89
N PRO A 80 2.17 -0.81 6.62
CA PRO A 80 2.41 0.35 7.45
C PRO A 80 1.21 1.29 7.41
N TYR A 81 0.59 1.50 8.57
CA TYR A 81 -0.48 2.48 8.73
C TYR A 81 0.10 3.89 8.77
N GLY A 82 -0.74 4.85 8.41
CA GLY A 82 -0.47 6.28 8.38
C GLY A 82 -1.77 7.02 8.51
#